data_AF-X1MI08-F1
#
_entry.id   AF-X1MI08-F1
#
_cell.length_a   1.000
_cell.length_b   1.000
_cell.length_c   1.000
_cell.angle_alpha   90.00
_cell.angle_beta   90.00
_cell.angle_gamma   90.00
#
_symmetry.space_group_name_H-M   'P 1'
#
loop_
_entity.id
_entity.type
_entity.pdbx_description
1 polymer ?
#
loop_
_entity_poly.entity_id
_entity_poly.type
_entity_poly.pdbx_seq_one_letter_code
_entity_poly.pdbx_strand_id
1 'polypeptide(L)'
;VRIYGAKDNKLREAQITDQEGRFGFLVDPGEYYIKAEKPGYIFPSAKEKLTLYGELITAYRGKTIKVEEKEKGIINVNLPLDPDASLIPQKRLVSANIFNSLLSFFEKASLYIFIPGFIFSTSAYVITPNLYNKVIFIIYLLLIGAMIITSLRSKRQHGLIRDAQTGEPLGSVIIRVFNEEYGQMVQERITDQKGRYLFLVPPGIYYLIAKKEGYRFFQSELLTIKAKGKSIKRDFKLEKIK
;
A
#
# COMPACT_ATOMS: atom_id res chain seq x y z
N VAL A 1 -0.88 -19.66 8.33
CA VAL A 1 -0.05 -19.96 7.14
C VAL A 1 0.88 -21.11 7.48
N ARG A 2 1.12 -22.04 6.56
CA ARG A 2 1.92 -23.26 6.78
C ARG A 2 2.90 -23.45 5.62
N ILE A 3 4.14 -23.78 5.91
CA ILE A 3 5.17 -24.06 4.91
C ILE A 3 5.54 -25.55 4.91
N TYR A 4 5.68 -26.12 3.72
CA TYR A 4 5.94 -27.54 3.50
C TYR A 4 7.21 -27.73 2.66
N GLY A 5 7.96 -28.79 2.93
CA GLY A 5 9.03 -29.24 2.04
C GLY A 5 8.46 -29.81 0.75
N ALA A 6 8.94 -29.36 -0.41
CA ALA A 6 8.42 -29.81 -1.70
C ALA A 6 8.78 -31.27 -2.01
N LYS A 7 9.91 -31.77 -1.50
CA LYS A 7 10.40 -33.14 -1.74
C LYS A 7 9.64 -34.20 -0.95
N ASP A 8 9.29 -33.92 0.30
CA ASP A 8 8.71 -34.88 1.23
C ASP A 8 7.28 -34.55 1.67
N ASN A 9 6.73 -33.41 1.23
CA ASN A 9 5.42 -32.88 1.62
C ASN A 9 5.23 -32.76 3.14
N LYS A 10 6.33 -32.71 3.91
CA LYS A 10 6.25 -32.57 5.37
C LYS A 10 6.12 -31.11 5.75
N LEU A 11 5.27 -30.86 6.74
CA LEU A 11 5.15 -29.55 7.38
C LEU A 11 6.49 -29.19 8.03
N ARG A 12 7.03 -28.03 7.68
CA ARG A 12 8.25 -27.48 8.30
C ARG A 12 7.90 -26.57 9.46
N GLU A 13 6.97 -25.64 9.19
CA GLU A 13 6.56 -24.66 10.17
C GLU A 13 5.13 -24.19 9.89
N ALA A 14 4.43 -23.79 10.94
CA ALA A 14 3.11 -23.19 10.88
C ALA A 14 3.09 -21.94 11.75
N GLN A 15 2.61 -20.83 11.18
CA GLN A 15 2.52 -19.55 11.87
C GLN A 15 1.12 -18.95 11.70
N ILE A 16 0.61 -18.33 12.75
CA ILE A 16 -0.59 -17.50 12.67
C ILE A 16 -0.14 -16.10 12.25
N THR A 17 -0.79 -15.52 11.24
CA THR A 17 -0.49 -14.15 10.81
C THR A 17 -0.93 -13.16 11.87
N ASP A 18 -0.26 -12.00 11.93
CA ASP A 18 -0.75 -10.91 12.77
C ASP A 18 -2.06 -10.29 12.20
N GLN A 19 -2.62 -9.30 12.92
CA GLN A 19 -3.83 -8.60 12.48
C GLN A 19 -3.65 -7.86 11.14
N GLU A 20 -2.41 -7.59 10.75
CA GLU A 20 -2.03 -6.97 9.48
C GLU A 20 -1.75 -8.01 8.37
N GLY A 21 -1.90 -9.31 8.65
CA GLY A 21 -1.70 -10.40 7.71
C GLY A 21 -0.23 -10.72 7.41
N ARG A 22 0.72 -10.20 8.20
CA ARG A 22 2.15 -10.43 8.03
C ARG A 22 2.55 -11.79 8.58
N PHE A 23 3.50 -12.42 7.90
CA PHE A 23 4.13 -13.68 8.29
C PHE A 23 5.52 -13.73 7.65
N GLY A 24 6.36 -14.65 8.12
CA GLY A 24 7.66 -14.90 7.52
C GLY A 24 8.20 -16.23 8.00
N PHE A 25 8.80 -16.99 7.09
CA PHE A 25 9.46 -18.25 7.42
C PHE A 25 10.95 -18.09 7.20
N LEU A 26 11.73 -18.60 8.15
CA LEU A 26 13.17 -18.74 8.02
C LEU A 26 13.46 -20.23 7.88
N VAL A 27 13.85 -20.66 6.68
CA VAL A 27 14.07 -22.06 6.36
C VAL A 27 15.47 -22.29 5.80
N ASP A 28 15.98 -23.50 6.00
CA ASP A 28 17.25 -23.92 5.41
C ASP A 28 17.15 -24.00 3.88
N PRO A 29 18.29 -23.91 3.16
CA PRO A 29 18.31 -24.05 1.70
C PRO A 29 17.60 -25.32 1.22
N GLY A 30 16.71 -25.16 0.23
CA GLY A 30 15.82 -26.23 -0.18
C GLY A 30 14.65 -25.76 -1.03
N GLU A 31 13.72 -26.67 -1.30
CA GLU A 31 12.51 -26.38 -2.08
C GLU A 31 11.27 -26.49 -1.19
N TYR A 32 10.44 -25.45 -1.21
CA TYR A 32 9.28 -25.32 -0.33
C TYR A 32 8.06 -24.81 -1.05
N TYR A 33 6.87 -25.08 -0.50
CA TYR A 33 5.64 -24.39 -0.89
C TYR A 33 4.84 -23.98 0.33
N ILE A 34 4.03 -22.94 0.17
CA ILE A 34 3.24 -22.36 1.25
C ILE A 34 1.75 -22.56 0.99
N LYS A 35 1.00 -22.89 2.05
CA LYS A 35 -0.46 -22.93 2.06
C LYS A 35 -1.00 -22.02 3.15
N ALA A 36 -2.10 -21.32 2.85
CA ALA A 36 -2.83 -20.50 3.80
C ALA A 36 -4.26 -21.04 3.93
N GLU A 37 -4.75 -21.09 5.17
CA GLU A 37 -6.11 -21.50 5.51
C GLU A 37 -6.72 -20.40 6.37
N LYS A 38 -7.91 -19.95 5.99
CA LYS A 38 -8.73 -19.02 6.76
C LYS A 38 -10.20 -19.37 6.54
N PRO A 39 -11.00 -19.57 7.61
CA PRO A 39 -12.42 -19.88 7.47
C PRO A 39 -13.15 -18.83 6.62
N GLY A 40 -13.93 -19.28 5.64
CA GLY A 40 -14.68 -18.41 4.72
C GLY A 40 -13.86 -17.83 3.56
N TYR A 41 -12.63 -18.32 3.36
CA TYR A 41 -11.75 -17.89 2.27
C TYR A 41 -11.10 -19.09 1.57
N ILE A 42 -10.78 -18.92 0.30
CA ILE A 42 -10.20 -19.91 -0.60
C ILE A 42 -8.78 -19.46 -0.99
N PHE A 43 -7.86 -20.43 -0.98
CA PHE A 43 -6.49 -20.32 -1.48
C PHE A 43 -6.25 -21.36 -2.58
N PRO A 44 -5.53 -21.04 -3.67
CA PRO A 44 -4.99 -19.72 -4.02
C PRO A 44 -6.05 -18.77 -4.60
N SER A 45 -5.77 -17.47 -4.59
CA SER A 45 -6.61 -16.49 -5.29
C SER A 45 -6.67 -16.77 -6.80
N ALA A 46 -7.82 -16.48 -7.40
CA ALA A 46 -8.08 -16.59 -8.83
C ALA A 46 -7.28 -15.56 -9.64
N LYS A 47 -6.97 -14.39 -9.05
CA LYS A 47 -6.23 -13.32 -9.73
C LYS A 47 -4.72 -13.47 -9.51
N GLU A 48 -3.96 -13.43 -10.61
CA GLU A 48 -2.49 -13.51 -10.55
C GLU A 48 -1.83 -12.18 -10.17
N LYS A 49 -2.39 -11.06 -10.62
CA LYS A 49 -1.92 -9.71 -10.29
C LYS A 49 -3.03 -8.94 -9.60
N LEU A 50 -2.68 -8.30 -8.49
CA LEU A 50 -3.61 -7.56 -7.65
C LEU A 50 -3.01 -6.20 -7.32
N THR A 51 -3.86 -5.21 -7.06
CA THR A 51 -3.40 -3.91 -6.56
C THR A 51 -3.57 -3.87 -5.06
N LEU A 52 -2.46 -3.77 -4.33
CA LEU A 52 -2.47 -3.63 -2.88
C LEU A 52 -1.82 -2.29 -2.53
N TYR A 53 -2.54 -1.41 -1.82
CA TYR A 53 -2.10 -0.05 -1.50
C TYR A 53 -1.66 0.79 -2.72
N GLY A 54 -2.27 0.55 -3.88
CA GLY A 54 -1.94 1.26 -5.14
C GLY A 54 -0.74 0.68 -5.91
N GLU A 55 -0.09 -0.37 -5.40
CA GLU A 55 0.99 -1.07 -6.09
C GLU A 55 0.52 -2.40 -6.68
N LEU A 56 1.05 -2.74 -7.86
CA LEU A 56 0.76 -4.02 -8.50
C LEU A 56 1.61 -5.12 -7.85
N ILE A 57 0.97 -6.02 -7.12
CA ILE A 57 1.60 -7.19 -6.49
C ILE A 57 1.29 -8.46 -7.28
N THR A 58 2.25 -9.39 -7.27
CA THR A 58 2.06 -10.73 -7.84
C THR A 58 1.61 -11.68 -6.73
N ALA A 59 0.50 -12.37 -6.95
CA ALA A 59 -0.07 -13.34 -6.04
C ALA A 59 0.75 -14.64 -6.05
N TYR A 60 1.13 -15.13 -4.87
CA TYR A 60 1.68 -16.47 -4.74
C TYR A 60 0.56 -17.51 -4.81
N ARG A 61 0.69 -18.44 -5.77
CA ARG A 61 -0.36 -19.42 -6.11
C ARG A 61 0.06 -20.86 -5.81
N GLY A 62 0.90 -21.07 -4.80
CA GLY A 62 1.35 -22.40 -4.39
C GLY A 62 2.50 -22.99 -5.23
N LYS A 63 3.20 -22.17 -6.01
CA LYS A 63 4.38 -22.61 -6.79
C LYS A 63 5.56 -22.93 -5.87
N THR A 64 6.39 -23.90 -6.22
CA THR A 64 7.60 -24.20 -5.45
C THR A 64 8.56 -23.01 -5.42
N ILE A 65 9.07 -22.69 -4.23
CA ILE A 65 10.06 -21.65 -3.96
C ILE A 65 11.38 -22.37 -3.68
N LYS A 66 12.42 -22.00 -4.43
CA LYS A 66 13.78 -22.50 -4.22
C LYS A 66 14.56 -21.49 -3.38
N VAL A 67 15.11 -21.94 -2.26
CA VAL A 67 15.94 -21.15 -1.35
C VAL A 67 17.39 -21.58 -1.53
N GLU A 68 18.26 -20.65 -1.92
CA GLU A 68 19.68 -20.89 -2.18
C GLU A 68 20.55 -20.62 -0.94
N GLU A 69 21.69 -21.32 -0.82
CA GLU A 69 22.61 -21.25 0.34
C GLU A 69 23.14 -19.84 0.68
N LYS A 70 23.13 -18.91 -0.28
CA LYS A 70 23.68 -17.55 -0.10
C LYS A 70 22.70 -16.56 0.52
N GLU A 71 21.40 -16.86 0.47
CA GLU A 71 20.35 -16.03 1.05
C GLU A 71 19.94 -16.69 2.38
N LYS A 72 20.11 -16.00 3.52
CA LYS A 72 19.45 -16.43 4.76
C LYS A 72 17.97 -16.63 4.40
N GLY A 73 17.48 -17.87 4.49
CA GLY A 73 16.29 -18.36 3.78
C GLY A 73 14.96 -17.76 4.23
N ILE A 74 14.82 -16.45 4.06
CA ILE A 74 13.64 -15.66 4.41
C ILE A 74 12.69 -15.71 3.21
N ILE A 75 11.57 -16.40 3.37
CA ILE A 75 10.53 -16.46 2.34
C ILE A 75 9.50 -15.37 2.61
N ASN A 76 9.45 -14.37 1.71
CA ASN A 76 8.49 -13.27 1.75
C ASN A 76 7.64 -13.26 0.47
N VAL A 77 6.41 -13.78 0.58
CA VAL A 77 5.47 -13.89 -0.55
C VAL A 77 4.10 -13.33 -0.20
N ASN A 78 3.41 -12.77 -1.18
CA ASN A 78 2.04 -12.29 -1.00
C ASN A 78 1.05 -13.44 -1.19
N LEU A 79 0.29 -13.78 -0.14
CA LEU A 79 -0.73 -14.85 -0.15
C LEU A 79 -2.16 -14.27 -0.12
N PRO A 80 -2.65 -13.72 -1.24
CA PRO A 80 -4.04 -13.26 -1.29
C PRO A 80 -4.99 -14.44 -1.18
N LEU A 81 -6.07 -14.23 -0.43
CA LEU A 81 -7.15 -15.16 -0.21
C LEU A 81 -8.43 -14.56 -0.79
N ASP A 82 -9.16 -15.33 -1.57
CA ASP A 82 -10.46 -14.90 -2.09
C ASP A 82 -11.57 -15.31 -1.12
N PRO A 83 -12.59 -14.48 -0.88
CA PRO A 83 -13.72 -14.90 -0.08
C PRO A 83 -14.44 -16.06 -0.77
N ASP A 84 -14.88 -17.04 0.01
CA ASP A 84 -15.67 -18.15 -0.52
C ASP A 84 -17.05 -17.65 -0.93
N ALA A 85 -17.25 -17.48 -2.23
CA ALA A 85 -18.49 -17.00 -2.81
C ALA A 85 -19.68 -17.92 -2.52
N SER A 86 -19.45 -19.21 -2.19
CA SER A 86 -20.52 -20.15 -1.84
C SER A 86 -21.15 -19.84 -0.47
N LEU A 87 -20.42 -19.17 0.41
CA LEU A 87 -20.90 -18.78 1.75
C LEU A 87 -21.57 -17.40 1.77
N ILE A 88 -21.49 -16.64 0.67
CA ILE A 88 -22.04 -15.29 0.58
C ILE A 88 -23.38 -15.34 -0.18
N PRO A 89 -24.49 -14.84 0.40
CA PRO A 89 -25.79 -14.80 -0.28
C PRO A 89 -25.67 -14.09 -1.65
N GLN A 90 -26.08 -14.78 -2.72
CA GLN A 90 -25.89 -14.36 -4.11
C GLN A 90 -26.40 -12.93 -4.41
N LYS A 91 -27.50 -12.52 -3.76
CA LYS A 91 -28.07 -11.17 -3.87
C LYS A 91 -27.12 -10.07 -3.34
N ARG A 92 -26.32 -10.38 -2.31
CA ARG A 92 -25.36 -9.44 -1.68
C ARG A 92 -24.09 -9.26 -2.52
N LEU A 93 -23.66 -10.31 -3.21
CA LEU A 93 -22.52 -10.26 -4.15
C LEU A 93 -22.85 -9.42 -5.39
N VAL A 94 -24.03 -9.64 -5.98
CA VAL A 94 -24.47 -8.89 -7.17
C VAL A 94 -24.67 -7.42 -6.85
N SER A 95 -25.35 -7.09 -5.75
CA SER A 95 -25.53 -5.69 -5.34
C SER A 95 -24.21 -4.98 -5.04
N ALA A 96 -23.28 -5.66 -4.36
CA ALA A 96 -21.97 -5.10 -4.05
C ALA A 96 -21.12 -4.89 -5.32
N ASN A 97 -21.15 -5.82 -6.27
CA ASN A 97 -20.41 -5.66 -7.53
C ASN A 97 -20.99 -4.54 -8.40
N ILE A 98 -22.32 -4.43 -8.50
CA ILE A 98 -22.98 -3.33 -9.21
C ILE A 98 -22.65 -1.99 -8.57
N PHE A 99 -22.75 -1.89 -7.23
CA PHE A 99 -22.47 -0.67 -6.50
C PHE A 99 -20.99 -0.26 -6.61
N ASN A 100 -20.06 -1.22 -6.49
CA ASN A 100 -18.62 -0.97 -6.62
C ASN A 100 -18.22 -0.63 -8.07
N SER A 101 -18.82 -1.26 -9.07
CA SER A 101 -18.63 -0.87 -10.48
C SER A 101 -19.16 0.52 -10.76
N LEU A 102 -20.35 0.86 -10.26
CA LEU A 102 -20.96 2.17 -10.39
C LEU A 102 -20.08 3.25 -9.73
N LEU A 103 -19.60 3.02 -8.51
CA LEU A 103 -18.67 3.91 -7.82
C LEU A 103 -17.36 4.10 -8.58
N SER A 104 -16.74 3.04 -9.09
CA SER A 104 -15.49 3.14 -9.85
C SER A 104 -15.65 3.86 -11.20
N PHE A 105 -16.84 3.76 -11.81
CA PHE A 105 -17.22 4.55 -12.97
C PHE A 105 -17.39 6.02 -12.59
N PHE A 106 -18.09 6.31 -11.49
CA PHE A 106 -18.20 7.66 -10.95
C PHE A 106 -16.84 8.26 -10.58
N GLU A 107 -15.90 7.51 -10.02
CA GLU A 107 -14.57 8.05 -9.69
C GLU A 107 -13.82 8.54 -10.95
N LYS A 108 -13.91 7.81 -12.07
CA LYS A 108 -13.23 8.17 -13.33
C LYS A 108 -14.01 9.16 -14.18
N ALA A 109 -15.34 9.06 -14.19
CA ALA A 109 -16.24 9.91 -14.97
C ALA A 109 -16.68 11.17 -14.20
N SER A 110 -16.46 11.24 -12.88
CA SER A 110 -16.93 12.33 -12.02
C SER A 110 -16.51 13.67 -12.57
N LEU A 111 -15.23 13.89 -12.88
CA LEU A 111 -14.76 15.18 -13.38
C LEU A 111 -15.43 15.58 -14.71
N TYR A 112 -15.61 14.62 -15.62
CA TYR A 112 -16.23 14.83 -16.93
C TYR A 112 -17.74 15.12 -16.84
N ILE A 113 -18.43 14.63 -15.82
CA ILE A 113 -19.86 14.90 -15.57
C ILE A 113 -20.02 16.18 -14.73
N PHE A 114 -19.12 16.40 -13.79
CA PHE A 114 -19.22 17.43 -12.77
C PHE A 114 -18.90 18.82 -13.31
N ILE A 115 -17.89 18.96 -14.18
CA ILE A 115 -17.54 20.26 -14.79
C ILE A 115 -18.70 20.80 -15.66
N PRO A 116 -19.25 20.05 -16.64
CA PRO A 116 -20.38 20.54 -17.43
C PRO A 116 -21.64 20.75 -16.58
N GLY A 117 -21.89 19.88 -15.59
CA GLY A 117 -23.02 20.03 -14.68
C GLY A 117 -22.94 21.29 -13.82
N PHE A 118 -21.75 21.64 -13.34
CA PHE A 118 -21.52 22.87 -12.58
C PHE A 118 -21.69 24.12 -13.47
N ILE A 119 -21.16 24.09 -14.71
CA ILE A 119 -21.35 25.17 -15.68
C ILE A 119 -22.84 25.36 -15.96
N PHE A 120 -23.57 24.26 -16.25
CA PHE A 120 -25.00 24.28 -16.49
C PHE A 120 -25.79 24.82 -15.28
N SER A 121 -25.48 24.37 -14.07
CA SER A 121 -26.11 24.85 -12.84
C SER A 121 -25.85 26.33 -12.60
N THR A 122 -24.65 26.82 -12.91
CA THR A 122 -24.29 28.24 -12.78
C THR A 122 -25.06 29.08 -13.80
N SER A 123 -25.08 28.65 -15.07
CA SER A 123 -25.85 29.30 -16.12
C SER A 123 -27.35 29.35 -15.80
N ALA A 124 -27.93 28.23 -15.33
CA ALA A 124 -29.33 28.16 -14.96
C ALA A 124 -29.69 29.13 -13.81
N TYR A 125 -28.81 29.26 -12.81
CA TYR A 125 -28.99 30.21 -11.71
C TYR A 125 -28.90 31.67 -12.16
N VAL A 126 -27.98 31.99 -13.09
CA VAL A 126 -27.81 33.37 -13.62
C VAL A 126 -28.98 33.78 -14.52
N ILE A 127 -29.45 32.90 -15.41
CA ILE A 127 -30.54 33.22 -16.36
C ILE A 127 -31.89 33.24 -15.65
N THR A 128 -32.12 32.27 -14.75
CA THR A 128 -33.39 32.11 -14.04
C THR A 128 -33.13 31.92 -12.54
N PRO A 129 -33.04 33.00 -11.74
CA PRO A 129 -32.78 32.93 -10.31
C PRO A 129 -34.02 32.44 -9.53
N ASN A 130 -34.36 31.16 -9.71
CA ASN A 130 -35.41 30.43 -9.00
C ASN A 130 -34.87 29.75 -7.74
N LEU A 131 -35.75 29.49 -6.77
CA LEU A 131 -35.39 28.78 -5.54
C LEU A 131 -34.74 27.41 -5.83
N TYR A 132 -35.28 26.66 -6.79
CA TYR A 132 -34.73 25.38 -7.22
C TYR A 132 -33.30 25.51 -7.76
N ASN A 133 -33.04 26.48 -8.65
CA ASN A 133 -31.70 26.70 -9.22
C ASN A 133 -30.70 27.17 -8.15
N LYS A 134 -31.16 27.98 -7.18
CA LYS A 134 -30.34 28.39 -6.03
C LYS A 134 -29.95 27.19 -5.17
N VAL A 135 -30.89 26.29 -4.86
CA VAL A 135 -30.63 25.08 -4.08
C VAL A 135 -29.66 24.15 -4.81
N ILE A 136 -29.86 23.89 -6.09
CA ILE A 136 -28.96 23.06 -6.91
C ILE A 136 -27.54 23.66 -6.94
N PHE A 137 -27.43 24.97 -7.14
CA PHE A 137 -26.14 25.66 -7.13
C PHE A 137 -25.41 25.56 -5.78
N ILE A 138 -26.14 25.74 -4.67
CA ILE A 138 -25.57 25.58 -3.31
C ILE A 138 -25.10 24.14 -3.08
N ILE A 139 -25.85 23.13 -3.53
CA ILE A 139 -25.43 21.72 -3.44
C ILE A 139 -24.12 21.49 -4.19
N TYR A 140 -23.99 22.02 -5.42
CA TYR A 140 -22.73 21.94 -6.17
C TYR A 140 -21.56 22.61 -5.43
N LEU A 141 -21.76 23.79 -4.84
CA LEU A 141 -20.72 24.46 -4.03
C LEU A 141 -20.30 23.63 -2.81
N LEU A 142 -21.25 23.00 -2.12
CA LEU A 142 -20.96 22.09 -1.00
C LEU A 142 -20.17 20.85 -1.47
N LEU A 143 -20.52 20.27 -2.62
CA LEU A 143 -19.80 19.13 -3.19
C LEU A 143 -18.37 19.51 -3.59
N ILE A 144 -18.17 20.68 -4.19
CA ILE A 144 -16.83 21.23 -4.49
C ILE A 144 -16.04 21.44 -3.20
N GLY A 145 -16.65 22.07 -2.20
CA GLY A 145 -16.03 22.28 -0.90
C GLY A 145 -15.64 20.96 -0.24
N ALA A 146 -16.51 19.95 -0.26
CA ALA A 146 -16.23 18.62 0.25
C ALA A 146 -15.08 17.95 -0.52
N MET A 147 -15.07 18.04 -1.85
CA MET A 147 -13.99 17.52 -2.70
C MET A 147 -12.64 18.19 -2.41
N ILE A 148 -12.63 19.52 -2.23
CA ILE A 148 -11.42 20.27 -1.85
C ILE A 148 -10.97 19.84 -0.44
N ILE A 149 -11.90 19.75 0.52
CA ILE A 149 -11.58 19.33 1.88
C ILE A 149 -11.03 17.90 1.90
N THR A 150 -11.62 16.94 1.19
CA THR A 150 -11.12 15.56 1.15
C THR A 150 -9.79 15.47 0.42
N SER A 151 -9.61 16.21 -0.68
CA SER A 151 -8.34 16.28 -1.41
C SER A 151 -7.22 16.91 -0.57
N LEU A 152 -7.51 17.98 0.17
CA LEU A 152 -6.56 18.62 1.10
C LEU A 152 -6.30 17.75 2.35
N ARG A 153 -7.30 16.97 2.78
CA ARG A 153 -7.16 16.02 3.89
C ARG A 153 -6.48 14.70 3.50
N SER A 154 -6.24 14.47 2.21
CA SER A 154 -5.40 13.36 1.75
C SER A 154 -3.96 13.61 2.18
N LYS A 155 -3.65 13.19 3.42
CA LYS A 155 -2.30 13.28 3.97
C LYS A 155 -1.36 12.49 3.05
N ARG A 156 -0.25 13.12 2.62
CA ARG A 156 0.84 12.41 1.94
C ARG A 156 1.12 11.09 2.66
N GLN A 157 1.03 10.01 1.91
CA GLN A 157 1.19 8.63 2.39
C GLN A 157 2.63 8.13 2.28
N HIS A 158 3.54 8.93 1.72
CA HIS A 158 4.93 8.57 1.47
C HIS A 158 5.86 9.69 1.95
N GLY A 159 7.08 9.33 2.35
CA GLY A 159 8.19 10.27 2.53
C GLY A 159 8.90 10.53 1.20
N LEU A 160 9.75 11.55 1.17
CA LEU A 160 10.49 11.94 -0.02
C LEU A 160 11.97 12.21 0.29
N ILE A 161 12.87 11.66 -0.53
CA ILE A 161 14.30 11.94 -0.46
C ILE A 161 14.68 12.92 -1.58
N ARG A 162 15.41 13.97 -1.22
CA ARG A 162 15.90 14.99 -2.15
C ARG A 162 17.41 15.20 -2.03
N ASP A 163 17.99 15.77 -3.07
CA ASP A 163 19.34 16.32 -3.01
C ASP A 163 19.37 17.57 -2.13
N ALA A 164 20.35 17.68 -1.24
CA ALA A 164 20.49 18.83 -0.35
C ALA A 164 20.86 20.12 -1.10
N GLN A 165 21.57 20.03 -2.22
CA GLN A 165 22.03 21.17 -3.00
C GLN A 165 21.02 21.57 -4.09
N THR A 166 20.56 20.60 -4.90
CA THR A 166 19.66 20.90 -6.02
C THR A 166 18.18 20.89 -5.64
N GLY A 167 17.82 20.24 -4.53
CA GLY A 167 16.42 20.05 -4.13
C GLY A 167 15.64 19.05 -4.99
N GLU A 168 16.30 18.42 -5.97
CA GLU A 168 15.68 17.43 -6.87
C GLU A 168 15.40 16.12 -6.14
N PRO A 169 14.30 15.42 -6.48
CA PRO A 169 14.01 14.11 -5.91
C PRO A 169 15.07 13.06 -6.30
N LEU A 170 15.47 12.23 -5.33
CA LEU A 170 16.49 11.20 -5.53
C LEU A 170 15.89 9.80 -5.60
N GLY A 171 15.85 9.25 -6.81
CA GLY A 171 15.57 7.83 -7.01
C GLY A 171 16.76 6.92 -6.75
N SER A 172 16.46 5.63 -6.63
CA SER A 172 17.44 4.55 -6.43
C SER A 172 18.27 4.70 -5.14
N VAL A 173 17.67 5.28 -4.09
CA VAL A 173 18.27 5.35 -2.75
C VAL A 173 17.85 4.11 -1.98
N ILE A 174 18.82 3.38 -1.42
CA ILE A 174 18.57 2.24 -0.54
C ILE A 174 18.28 2.79 0.86
N ILE A 175 17.09 2.54 1.38
CA ILE A 175 16.69 2.93 2.73
C ILE A 175 16.47 1.68 3.58
N ARG A 176 17.07 1.65 4.76
CA ARG A 176 16.95 0.59 5.76
C ARG A 176 16.33 1.14 7.04
N VAL A 177 15.36 0.43 7.60
CA VAL A 177 14.76 0.74 8.90
C VAL A 177 15.34 -0.18 9.95
N PHE A 178 15.75 0.39 11.08
CA PHE A 178 16.22 -0.35 12.23
C PHE A 178 15.33 -0.09 13.43
N ASN A 179 15.03 -1.13 14.20
CA ASN A 179 14.38 -1.01 15.50
C ASN A 179 15.47 -0.68 16.53
N GLU A 180 15.26 0.39 17.31
CA GLU A 180 16.21 0.80 18.32
C GLU A 180 16.30 -0.18 19.50
N GLU A 181 15.19 -0.83 19.87
CA GLU A 181 15.14 -1.72 21.03
C GLU A 181 16.05 -2.95 20.87
N TYR A 182 16.24 -3.42 19.64
CA TYR A 182 16.99 -4.66 19.34
C TYR A 182 18.16 -4.44 18.36
N GLY A 183 18.33 -3.22 17.82
CA GLY A 183 19.33 -2.93 16.77
C GLY A 183 19.11 -3.70 15.46
N GLN A 184 17.94 -4.30 15.28
CA GLN A 184 17.65 -5.19 14.15
C GLN A 184 17.14 -4.42 12.95
N MET A 185 17.63 -4.79 11.76
CA MET A 185 17.07 -4.31 10.50
C MET A 185 15.66 -4.89 10.33
N VAL A 186 14.66 -4.02 10.23
CA VAL A 186 13.26 -4.38 10.10
C VAL A 186 12.87 -4.53 8.63
N GLN A 187 13.21 -3.53 7.82
CA GLN A 187 12.84 -3.48 6.40
C GLN A 187 13.90 -2.73 5.57
N GLU A 188 14.08 -3.15 4.32
CA GLU A 188 14.86 -2.44 3.30
C GLU A 188 13.97 -2.15 2.09
N ARG A 189 14.06 -0.92 1.55
CA ARG A 189 13.38 -0.51 0.32
C ARG A 189 14.26 0.42 -0.50
N ILE A 190 13.99 0.48 -1.80
CA ILE A 190 14.64 1.39 -2.74
C ILE A 190 13.63 2.48 -3.13
N THR A 191 14.05 3.74 -3.17
CA THR A 191 13.19 4.85 -3.62
C THR A 191 12.88 4.75 -5.12
N ASP A 192 11.66 5.16 -5.50
CA ASP A 192 11.28 5.26 -6.90
C ASP A 192 11.98 6.43 -7.61
N GLN A 193 11.80 6.57 -8.94
CA GLN A 193 12.40 7.67 -9.71
C GLN A 193 12.02 9.08 -9.22
N LYS A 194 10.92 9.21 -8.46
CA LYS A 194 10.46 10.47 -7.87
C LYS A 194 10.93 10.62 -6.41
N GLY A 195 11.84 9.78 -5.94
CA GLY A 195 12.41 9.82 -4.60
C GLY A 195 11.43 9.46 -3.47
N ARG A 196 10.30 8.82 -3.80
CA ARG A 196 9.26 8.46 -2.84
C ARG A 196 9.59 7.14 -2.15
N TYR A 197 9.24 7.04 -0.87
CA TYR A 197 9.32 5.81 -0.11
C TYR A 197 8.23 5.71 0.96
N LEU A 198 7.92 4.49 1.39
CA LEU A 198 6.95 4.22 2.45
C LEU A 198 7.38 3.00 3.26
N PHE A 199 7.48 3.17 4.57
CA PHE A 199 7.65 2.06 5.51
C PHE A 199 6.46 1.98 6.45
N LEU A 200 5.91 0.78 6.60
CA LEU A 200 4.83 0.47 7.52
C LEU A 200 5.41 -0.40 8.64
N VAL A 201 5.52 0.18 9.83
CA VAL A 201 6.14 -0.46 11.00
C VAL A 201 5.18 -0.46 12.18
N PRO A 202 5.27 -1.46 13.09
CA PRO A 202 4.47 -1.47 14.31
C PRO A 202 4.88 -0.33 15.25
N PRO A 203 4.11 -0.04 16.31
CA PRO A 203 4.50 0.94 17.32
C PRO A 203 5.87 0.59 17.90
N GLY A 204 6.73 1.59 18.07
CA GLY A 204 8.11 1.40 18.49
C GLY A 204 8.99 2.60 18.17
N ILE A 205 10.28 2.49 18.47
CA ILE A 205 11.29 3.51 18.18
C ILE A 205 12.19 2.98 17.06
N TYR A 206 12.31 3.77 16.00
CA TYR A 206 13.07 3.36 14.82
C TYR A 206 14.03 4.45 14.36
N TYR A 207 15.10 4.08 13.68
CA TYR A 207 15.89 5.01 12.88
C TYR A 207 16.04 4.48 11.46
N LEU A 208 16.25 5.42 10.53
CA LEU A 208 16.42 5.13 9.12
C LEU A 208 17.86 5.38 8.71
N ILE A 209 18.38 4.51 7.87
CA ILE A 209 19.67 4.66 7.19
C ILE A 209 19.40 4.75 5.70
N ALA A 210 19.88 5.80 5.05
CA ALA A 210 19.81 5.98 3.60
C ALA A 210 21.21 5.95 2.99
N LYS A 211 21.37 5.13 1.94
CA LYS A 211 22.61 4.98 1.18
C LYS A 211 22.33 5.11 -0.31
N LYS A 212 23.12 5.94 -0.97
CA LYS A 212 23.16 6.08 -2.43
C LYS A 212 24.59 6.33 -2.88
N GLU A 213 24.98 5.78 -4.01
CA GLU A 213 26.30 6.02 -4.60
C GLU A 213 26.49 7.51 -4.94
N GLY A 214 27.65 8.06 -4.62
CA GLY A 214 27.95 9.50 -4.78
C GLY A 214 27.33 10.40 -3.71
N TYR A 215 26.63 9.86 -2.71
CA TYR A 215 26.05 10.60 -1.59
C TYR A 215 26.61 10.14 -0.25
N ARG A 216 26.69 11.07 0.69
CA ARG A 216 27.08 10.78 2.07
C ARG A 216 26.06 9.86 2.72
N PHE A 217 26.57 8.99 3.59
CA PHE A 217 25.75 8.14 4.43
C PHE A 217 24.84 9.02 5.31
N PHE A 218 23.55 8.72 5.33
CA PHE A 218 22.58 9.45 6.14
C PHE A 218 21.94 8.52 7.16
N GLN A 219 21.88 8.97 8.41
CA GLN A 219 21.14 8.34 9.48
C GLN A 219 20.16 9.35 10.07
N SER A 220 18.90 8.94 10.23
CA SER A 220 17.87 9.80 10.83
C SER A 220 17.98 9.82 12.35
N GLU A 221 17.37 10.83 12.94
CA GLU A 221 17.01 10.82 14.37
C GLU A 221 16.04 9.67 14.69
N LEU A 222 15.90 9.37 15.98
CA LEU A 222 14.96 8.38 16.48
C LEU A 222 13.51 8.82 16.22
N LEU A 223 12.74 7.93 15.60
CA LEU A 223 11.35 8.14 15.20
C LEU A 223 10.44 7.28 16.08
N THR A 224 9.65 7.94 16.93
CA THR A 224 8.66 7.26 17.78
C THR A 224 7.33 7.06 17.04
N ILE A 225 6.95 5.81 16.84
CA ILE A 225 5.68 5.39 16.24
C ILE A 225 4.74 4.96 17.35
N LYS A 226 3.68 5.76 17.59
CA LYS A 226 2.76 5.57 18.73
C LYS A 226 1.55 4.66 18.45
N ALA A 227 1.29 4.28 17.20
CA ALA A 227 0.05 3.58 16.82
C ALA A 227 0.30 2.52 15.73
N LYS A 228 -0.49 1.44 15.76
CA LYS A 228 -0.34 0.28 14.88
C LYS A 228 -0.65 0.67 13.43
N GLY A 229 0.20 0.24 12.49
CA GLY A 229 0.04 0.55 11.06
C GLY A 229 0.38 1.98 10.65
N LYS A 230 1.11 2.75 11.48
CA LYS A 230 1.57 4.10 11.08
C LYS A 230 2.75 4.00 10.10
N SER A 231 2.68 4.83 9.06
CA SER A 231 3.73 5.00 8.06
C SER A 231 4.85 5.91 8.53
N ILE A 232 6.12 5.51 8.33
CA ILE A 232 7.25 6.45 8.36
C ILE A 232 7.27 7.20 7.03
N LYS A 233 7.15 8.54 7.10
CA LYS A 233 6.98 9.43 5.93
C LYS A 233 7.75 10.74 6.04
N ARG A 234 8.93 10.70 6.67
CA ARG A 234 9.75 11.91 6.87
C ARG A 234 10.49 12.27 5.59
N ASP A 235 10.57 13.55 5.28
CA ASP A 235 11.38 13.98 4.14
C ASP A 235 12.84 14.05 4.57
N PHE A 236 13.74 13.54 3.73
CA PHE A 236 15.17 13.55 3.97
C PHE A 236 15.92 14.22 2.84
N LYS A 237 17.07 14.82 3.19
CA LYS A 237 17.99 15.39 2.21
C LYS A 237 19.32 14.65 2.30
N LEU A 238 19.85 14.24 1.15
CA LEU A 238 21.16 13.62 1.05
C LEU A 238 22.16 14.63 0.52
N GLU A 239 23.33 14.68 1.14
CA GLU A 239 24.46 15.51 0.68
C GLU A 239 25.32 14.71 -0.29
N LYS A 240 25.69 15.31 -1.44
CA LYS A 240 26.67 14.70 -2.34
C LYS A 240 28.05 14.66 -1.68
N ILE A 241 28.79 13.58 -1.95
CA ILE A 241 30.21 13.51 -1.62
C ILE A 241 30.91 14.49 -2.57
N LYS A 242 31.66 15.45 -2.01
CA LYS A 242 32.51 16.37 -2.78
C LYS A 242 33.70 15.62 -3.37
#